data_AF-A0AA96FGR0-F1
#
_entry.id   AF-A0AA96FGR0-F1
#
_cell.length_a   1.000
_cell.length_b   1.000
_cell.length_c   1.000
_cell.angle_alpha   90.00
_cell.angle_beta   90.00
_cell.angle_gamma   90.00
#
_symmetry.space_group_name_H-M   'P 1'
#
loop_
_entity.id
_entity.type
_entity.pdbx_description
1 polymer ?
#
loop_
_entity_poly.entity_id
_entity_poly.type
_entity_poly.pdbx_seq_one_letter_code
_entity_poly.pdbx_strand_id
1 'polypeptide(L)'
;MQEADSPSADAADAIGHLIRSLARIGAKYPILLQVGGTSDHQPAKHESGQTEHDTTTIVERFDAVIARGQADGTVRPDIAPEILRFSLFGALAMSLRLVRAGAGDSPLGAEEVGAQVAAIIVDGLRPRAGAAG
;
A
#
# COMPACT_ATOMS: atom_id res chain seq x y z
N MET A 1 -5.55 -1.71 -38.18
CA MET A 1 -4.91 -0.49 -37.64
C MET A 1 -5.66 -0.11 -36.38
N GLN A 2 -4.90 0.11 -35.30
CA GLN A 2 -5.32 0.67 -34.00
C GLN A 2 -5.99 -0.30 -33.01
N GLU A 3 -5.19 -1.16 -32.39
CA GLU A 3 -5.46 -1.65 -31.04
C GLU A 3 -5.19 -0.50 -30.06
N ALA A 4 -6.15 -0.26 -29.19
CA ALA A 4 -6.16 0.82 -28.23
C ALA A 4 -4.94 0.73 -27.31
N ASP A 5 -4.07 1.73 -27.42
CA ASP A 5 -3.11 2.12 -26.40
C ASP A 5 -3.91 2.54 -25.16
N SER A 6 -4.35 1.55 -24.37
CA SER A 6 -4.92 1.79 -23.06
C SER A 6 -3.79 2.42 -22.27
N PRO A 7 -3.90 3.68 -21.81
CA PRO A 7 -2.81 4.29 -21.05
C PRO A 7 -2.58 3.37 -19.87
N SER A 8 -1.43 2.70 -19.85
CA SER A 8 -0.98 1.94 -18.69
C SER A 8 -1.08 2.92 -17.53
N ALA A 9 -2.02 2.70 -16.60
CA ALA A 9 -2.26 3.60 -15.48
C ALA A 9 -0.91 3.97 -14.86
N ASP A 10 -0.71 5.27 -14.62
CA ASP A 10 0.55 5.77 -14.08
C ASP A 10 0.86 5.03 -12.75
N ALA A 11 2.13 4.93 -12.37
CA ALA A 11 2.49 4.11 -11.21
C ALA A 11 1.83 4.61 -9.91
N ALA A 12 1.54 5.91 -9.80
CA ALA A 12 0.86 6.49 -8.66
C ALA A 12 -0.61 6.03 -8.60
N ASP A 13 -1.31 6.01 -9.73
CA ASP A 13 -2.68 5.49 -9.84
C ASP A 13 -2.72 3.99 -9.53
N ALA A 14 -1.74 3.22 -10.01
CA ALA A 14 -1.59 1.79 -9.68
C ALA A 14 -1.42 1.56 -8.18
N ILE A 15 -0.57 2.36 -7.51
CA ILE A 15 -0.42 2.34 -6.04
C ILE A 15 -1.75 2.68 -5.36
N GLY A 16 -2.47 3.70 -5.83
CA GLY A 16 -3.79 4.06 -5.30
C GLY A 16 -4.83 2.94 -5.43
N HIS A 17 -4.81 2.17 -6.53
CA HIS A 17 -5.66 0.99 -6.69
C HIS A 17 -5.28 -0.15 -5.74
N LEU A 18 -4.00 -0.39 -5.53
CA LEU A 18 -3.53 -1.41 -4.59
C LEU A 18 -3.92 -1.07 -3.14
N ILE A 19 -3.76 0.20 -2.72
CA ILE A 19 -4.15 0.65 -1.37
C ILE A 19 -5.64 0.40 -1.12
N ARG A 20 -6.51 0.80 -2.06
CA ARG A 20 -7.96 0.58 -1.95
C ARG A 20 -8.33 -0.90 -1.89
N SER A 21 -7.64 -1.72 -2.69
CA SER A 21 -7.84 -3.18 -2.69
C SER A 21 -7.42 -3.79 -1.35
N LEU A 22 -6.26 -3.38 -0.83
CA LEU A 22 -5.78 -3.81 0.48
C LEU A 22 -6.67 -3.34 1.62
N ALA A 23 -7.29 -2.17 1.52
CA ALA A 23 -8.24 -1.72 2.53
C ALA A 23 -9.46 -2.63 2.63
N ARG A 24 -10.02 -3.00 1.46
CA ARG A 24 -11.16 -3.93 1.37
C ARG A 24 -10.80 -5.34 1.85
N ILE A 25 -9.63 -5.85 1.50
CA ILE A 25 -9.14 -7.18 1.93
C ILE A 25 -8.81 -7.16 3.43
N GLY A 26 -8.04 -6.16 3.86
CA GLY A 26 -7.58 -5.99 5.24
C GLY A 26 -8.75 -5.87 6.21
N ALA A 27 -9.85 -5.21 5.84
CA ALA A 27 -11.06 -5.17 6.66
C ALA A 27 -11.58 -6.58 7.02
N LYS A 28 -11.49 -7.53 6.09
CA LYS A 28 -11.91 -8.92 6.27
C LYS A 28 -10.84 -9.81 6.90
N TYR A 29 -9.57 -9.53 6.63
CA TYR A 29 -8.43 -10.34 7.06
C TYR A 29 -7.34 -9.47 7.71
N PRO A 30 -7.51 -9.13 9.01
CA PRO A 30 -6.60 -8.27 9.77
C PRO A 30 -5.12 -8.69 9.77
N ILE A 31 -4.88 -10.00 9.76
CA ILE A 31 -3.55 -10.61 9.82
C ILE A 31 -2.67 -10.21 8.63
N LEU A 32 -3.28 -9.90 7.47
CA LEU A 32 -2.55 -9.57 6.23
C LEU A 32 -1.89 -8.19 6.25
N LEU A 33 -2.23 -7.33 7.22
CA LEU A 33 -1.66 -5.99 7.34
C LEU A 33 -0.77 -5.82 8.58
N GLN A 34 -0.48 -6.91 9.30
CA GLN A 34 0.52 -6.90 10.36
C GLN A 34 1.92 -6.98 9.75
N VAL A 35 2.37 -5.87 9.15
CA VAL A 35 3.76 -5.70 8.72
C VAL A 35 4.58 -5.37 9.96
N GLY A 36 5.17 -6.38 10.61
CA GLY A 36 6.03 -6.17 11.77
C GLY A 36 5.87 -7.17 12.92
N GLY A 37 5.63 -8.45 12.64
CA GLY A 37 6.05 -9.48 13.59
C GLY A 37 7.57 -9.50 13.62
N THR A 38 8.19 -8.92 14.64
CA THR A 38 9.59 -9.20 14.96
C THR A 38 9.74 -10.73 15.05
N SER A 39 10.48 -11.31 14.11
CA SER A 39 10.86 -12.72 14.09
C SER A 39 11.80 -13.04 15.25
N ASP A 40 11.32 -12.93 16.48
CA ASP A 40 12.10 -13.19 17.69
C ASP A 40 11.41 -14.19 18.63
N HIS A 41 10.41 -14.94 18.15
CA HIS A 41 9.80 -16.03 18.92
C HIS A 41 9.81 -17.32 18.08
N GLN A 42 10.76 -18.18 18.45
CA GLN A 42 10.74 -19.65 18.42
C GLN A 42 9.77 -20.35 17.44
N PRO A 43 10.24 -21.28 16.59
CA PRO A 43 9.38 -21.97 15.64
C PRO A 43 8.47 -22.95 16.36
N ALA A 44 7.27 -22.50 16.73
CA ALA A 44 6.16 -23.41 16.95
C ALA A 44 5.77 -23.96 15.58
N LYS A 45 6.09 -25.25 15.37
CA LYS A 45 5.66 -26.04 14.23
C LYS A 45 4.13 -26.01 14.11
N HIS A 46 3.61 -25.05 13.37
CA HIS A 46 2.28 -25.11 12.79
C HIS A 46 2.44 -24.87 11.30
N GLU A 47 2.02 -25.86 10.51
CA GLU A 47 2.01 -25.87 9.05
C GLU A 47 1.23 -24.68 8.47
N SER A 48 1.87 -23.51 8.42
CA SER A 48 1.29 -22.25 7.92
C SER A 48 2.16 -21.66 6.82
N GLY A 49 2.65 -22.49 5.90
CA GLY A 49 3.53 -22.07 4.79
C GLY A 49 2.84 -21.25 3.69
N GLN A 50 1.53 -20.97 3.79
CA GLN A 50 0.79 -20.23 2.76
C GLN A 50 0.69 -18.71 3.06
N THR A 51 0.59 -18.31 4.33
CA THR A 51 0.29 -16.90 4.67
C THR A 51 1.51 -15.97 4.60
N GLU A 52 2.70 -16.48 4.94
CA GLU A 52 3.96 -15.74 4.78
C GLU A 52 4.30 -15.53 3.29
N HIS A 53 4.01 -16.51 2.45
CA HIS A 53 4.32 -16.45 1.03
C HIS A 53 3.45 -15.40 0.31
N ASP A 54 2.16 -15.33 0.65
CA ASP A 54 1.20 -14.39 0.04
C ASP A 54 1.49 -12.92 0.40
N THR A 55 1.87 -12.65 1.66
CA THR A 55 2.17 -11.28 2.10
C THR A 55 3.47 -10.76 1.48
N THR A 56 4.48 -11.64 1.34
CA THR A 56 5.75 -11.34 0.66
C THR A 56 5.51 -10.97 -0.81
N THR A 57 4.64 -11.70 -1.51
CA THR A 57 4.29 -11.41 -2.91
C THR A 57 3.58 -10.06 -3.09
N ILE A 58 2.76 -9.64 -2.12
CA ILE A 58 2.11 -8.31 -2.17
C ILE A 58 3.15 -7.20 -2.00
N VAL A 59 4.06 -7.34 -1.04
CA VAL A 59 5.13 -6.38 -0.79
C VAL A 59 6.02 -6.21 -2.02
N GLU A 60 6.47 -7.31 -2.62
CA GLU A 60 7.30 -7.29 -3.83
C GLU A 60 6.60 -6.58 -5.01
N ARG A 61 5.28 -6.76 -5.16
CA ARG A 61 4.51 -6.05 -6.18
C ARG A 61 4.48 -4.55 -5.94
N PHE A 62 4.37 -4.10 -4.69
CA PHE A 62 4.45 -2.67 -4.36
C PHE A 62 5.83 -2.10 -4.69
N ASP A 63 6.90 -2.80 -4.30
CA ASP A 63 8.26 -2.37 -4.55
C ASP A 63 8.54 -2.26 -6.06
N ALA A 64 8.05 -3.22 -6.86
CA ALA A 64 8.16 -3.17 -8.32
C ALA A 64 7.42 -1.97 -8.94
N VAL A 65 6.23 -1.62 -8.44
CA VAL A 65 5.46 -0.47 -8.94
C VAL A 65 6.12 0.85 -8.53
N ILE A 66 6.63 0.95 -7.29
CA ILE A 66 7.38 2.11 -6.82
C ILE A 66 8.64 2.31 -7.67
N ALA A 67 9.42 1.26 -7.88
CA ALA A 67 10.65 1.32 -8.67
C ALA A 67 10.36 1.74 -10.12
N ARG A 68 9.29 1.20 -10.73
CA ARG A 68 8.84 1.62 -12.07
C ARG A 68 8.46 3.11 -12.08
N GLY A 69 7.67 3.54 -11.09
CA GLY A 69 7.23 4.92 -10.97
C GLY A 69 8.36 5.92 -10.79
N GLN A 70 9.42 5.53 -10.08
CA GLN A 70 10.61 6.37 -9.94
C GLN A 70 11.43 6.42 -11.23
N ALA A 71 11.50 5.31 -11.97
CA ALA A 71 12.20 5.24 -13.25
C ALA A 71 11.48 6.04 -14.36
N ASP A 72 10.14 6.04 -14.37
CA ASP A 72 9.33 6.76 -15.36
C ASP A 72 8.98 8.20 -14.94
N GLY A 73 9.35 8.61 -13.72
CA GLY A 73 9.14 9.95 -13.20
C GLY A 73 7.72 10.23 -12.71
N THR A 74 6.83 9.24 -12.66
CA THR A 74 5.48 9.38 -12.09
C THR A 74 5.45 9.36 -10.56
N VAL A 75 6.51 8.80 -9.95
CA VAL A 75 6.78 8.84 -8.50
C VAL A 75 8.07 9.61 -8.27
N ARG A 76 8.06 10.48 -7.26
CA ARG A 76 9.22 11.28 -6.89
C ARG A 76 10.42 10.39 -6.47
N PRO A 77 11.61 10.61 -7.04
CA PRO A 77 12.79 9.76 -6.80
C PRO A 77 13.54 10.11 -5.52
N ASP A 78 13.17 11.21 -4.84
CA ASP A 78 13.84 11.70 -3.64
C ASP A 78 13.37 11.00 -2.34
N ILE A 79 12.47 10.02 -2.45
CA ILE A 79 12.05 9.19 -1.32
C ILE A 79 12.54 7.76 -1.52
N ALA A 80 13.20 7.21 -0.51
CA ALA A 80 13.63 5.81 -0.51
C ALA A 80 12.41 4.85 -0.63
N PRO A 81 12.45 3.82 -1.50
CA PRO A 81 11.35 2.87 -1.67
C PRO A 81 10.88 2.22 -0.37
N GLU A 82 11.81 1.90 0.53
CA GLU A 82 11.50 1.27 1.82
C GLU A 82 10.66 2.21 2.70
N ILE A 83 10.95 3.51 2.68
CA ILE A 83 10.19 4.51 3.43
C ILE A 83 8.78 4.63 2.86
N LEU A 84 8.61 4.61 1.54
CA LEU A 84 7.30 4.60 0.91
C LEU A 84 6.48 3.37 1.31
N ARG A 85 7.10 2.19 1.25
CA ARG A 85 6.49 0.93 1.65
C ARG A 85 6.05 0.95 3.11
N PHE A 86 6.95 1.25 4.04
CA PHE A 86 6.63 1.27 5.48
C PHE A 86 5.56 2.32 5.81
N SER A 87 5.63 3.49 5.19
CA SER A 87 4.63 4.55 5.37
C SER A 87 3.26 4.11 4.88
N LEU A 88 3.17 3.47 3.72
CA LEU A 88 1.92 3.01 3.13
C LEU A 88 1.28 1.91 3.98
N PHE A 89 2.01 0.83 4.27
CA PHE A 89 1.47 -0.29 5.05
C PHE A 89 1.16 0.14 6.49
N GLY A 90 2.02 0.96 7.10
CA GLY A 90 1.82 1.50 8.43
C GLY A 90 0.57 2.39 8.51
N ALA A 91 0.42 3.35 7.59
CA ALA A 91 -0.74 4.23 7.53
C ALA A 91 -2.04 3.42 7.34
N LEU A 92 -2.04 2.48 6.38
CA LEU A 92 -3.23 1.68 6.11
C LEU A 92 -3.60 0.77 7.30
N ALA A 93 -2.62 0.08 7.91
CA ALA A 93 -2.84 -0.80 9.05
C ALA A 93 -3.39 -0.03 10.26
N MET A 94 -2.81 1.13 10.56
CA MET A 94 -3.24 1.97 11.68
C MET A 94 -4.61 2.60 11.44
N SER A 95 -4.90 3.07 10.23
CA SER A 95 -6.22 3.64 9.91
C SER A 95 -7.32 2.59 9.93
N LEU A 96 -7.07 1.36 9.48
CA LEU A 96 -8.05 0.27 9.59
C LEU A 96 -8.28 -0.19 11.04
N ARG A 97 -7.31 0.02 11.93
CA ARG A 97 -7.51 -0.23 13.36
C ARG A 97 -8.56 0.70 13.96
N LEU A 98 -8.66 1.95 13.48
CA LEU A 98 -9.68 2.91 13.91
C LEU A 98 -11.09 2.40 13.58
N VAL A 99 -11.28 1.85 12.37
CA VAL A 99 -12.55 1.24 11.93
C VAL A 99 -12.96 0.07 12.82
N ARG A 100 -12.00 -0.79 13.19
CA ARG A 100 -12.28 -2.01 13.97
C ARG A 100 -12.48 -1.76 15.46
N ALA A 101 -11.77 -0.81 16.03
CA ALA A 101 -11.81 -0.55 17.47
C ALA A 101 -13.11 0.14 17.91
N GLY A 102 -13.99 0.53 16.97
CA GLY A 102 -15.15 1.38 17.27
C GLY A 102 -14.71 2.68 17.96
N ALA A 103 -13.46 3.09 17.74
CA ALA A 103 -12.80 4.12 18.52
C ALA A 103 -13.24 5.49 17.98
N GLY A 104 -14.32 5.98 18.57
CA GLY A 104 -14.95 7.25 18.25
C GLY A 104 -16.03 7.11 17.19
N ASP A 105 -16.98 8.04 17.19
CA ASP A 105 -18.12 8.20 16.27
C ASP A 105 -17.74 8.33 14.77
N SER A 106 -16.61 7.79 14.33
CA SER A 106 -16.17 7.82 12.96
C SER A 106 -17.03 6.88 12.13
N PRO A 107 -17.89 7.40 11.22
CA PRO A 107 -18.79 6.59 10.40
C PRO A 107 -18.05 5.90 9.23
N LEU A 108 -16.72 5.94 9.21
CA LEU A 108 -15.94 5.59 8.03
C LEU A 108 -15.78 4.06 7.92
N GLY A 109 -16.32 3.51 6.83
CA GLY A 109 -16.06 2.14 6.43
C GLY A 109 -14.64 1.94 5.90
N ALA A 110 -14.19 0.69 5.81
CA ALA A 110 -12.85 0.38 5.31
C ALA A 110 -12.58 0.87 3.87
N GLU A 111 -13.61 0.94 3.03
CA GLU A 111 -13.49 1.48 1.66
C GLU A 111 -13.15 2.98 1.67
N GLU A 112 -13.82 3.73 2.54
CA GLU A 112 -13.61 5.17 2.71
C GLU A 112 -12.22 5.45 3.29
N VAL A 113 -11.80 4.67 4.29
CA VAL A 113 -10.42 4.72 4.81
C VAL A 113 -9.40 4.42 3.70
N GLY A 114 -9.64 3.39 2.89
CA GLY A 114 -8.77 3.05 1.77
C GLY A 114 -8.67 4.17 0.74
N ALA A 115 -9.78 4.85 0.43
CA ALA A 115 -9.81 5.98 -0.49
C ALA A 115 -9.02 7.17 0.05
N GLN A 116 -9.19 7.51 1.33
CA GLN A 116 -8.49 8.64 1.95
C GLN A 116 -6.98 8.39 2.10
N VAL A 117 -6.58 7.18 2.52
CA VAL A 117 -5.16 6.80 2.57
C VAL A 117 -4.55 6.81 1.17
N ALA A 118 -5.26 6.31 0.16
CA ALA A 118 -4.79 6.34 -1.22
C ALA A 118 -4.60 7.79 -1.71
N ALA A 119 -5.53 8.69 -1.45
CA ALA A 119 -5.42 10.09 -1.84
C ALA A 119 -4.17 10.76 -1.22
N ILE A 120 -3.98 10.62 0.09
CA ILE A 120 -2.82 11.20 0.80
C ILE A 120 -1.49 10.68 0.23
N ILE A 121 -1.39 9.37 0.04
CA ILE A 121 -0.16 8.75 -0.46
C ILE A 121 0.09 9.14 -1.91
N VAL A 122 -0.92 9.05 -2.79
CA VAL A 122 -0.77 9.39 -4.21
C VAL A 122 -0.40 10.86 -4.41
N ASP A 123 -1.05 11.77 -3.70
CA ASP A 123 -0.70 13.20 -3.76
C ASP A 123 0.74 13.45 -3.27
N GLY A 124 1.19 12.71 -2.25
CA GLY A 124 2.55 12.78 -1.73
C GLY A 124 3.63 12.17 -2.63
N LEU A 125 3.26 11.21 -3.49
CA LEU A 125 4.15 10.50 -4.41
C LEU A 125 4.43 11.29 -5.68
N ARG A 126 3.47 12.11 -6.13
CA ARG A 126 3.62 12.85 -7.39
C ARG A 126 4.80 13.83 -7.33
N PRO A 127 5.51 14.04 -8.45
CA PRO A 127 6.58 15.03 -8.52
C PRO A 127 6.08 16.43 -8.14
N ARG A 128 6.84 17.15 -7.31
CA ARG A 128 6.50 18.54 -6.97
C ARG A 128 6.80 19.43 -8.17
N ALA A 129 5.81 20.18 -8.62
CA ALA A 129 6.00 21.29 -9.55
C ALA A 129 6.86 22.37 -8.87
N GLY A 130 8.19 22.27 -9.03
CA GLY A 130 9.13 23.17 -8.37
C GLY A 130 10.55 22.61 -8.16
N ALA A 131 10.80 21.33 -8.41
CA ALA A 131 12.15 20.75 -8.32
C ALA A 131 12.96 20.85 -9.63
N ALA A 132 12.67 21.86 -10.45
CA ALA A 132 13.54 22.32 -11.54
C ALA A 132 14.19 23.63 -11.07
N GLY A 133 15.30 23.50 -10.36
CA GLY A 133 16.16 24.59 -9.92
C GLY A 133 17.60 24.18 -10.05
#